data_AF-A0A1I7T3L7-F1
#
_entry.id   AF-A0A1I7T3L7-F1
#
_cell.length_a   1.000
_cell.length_b   1.000
_cell.length_c   1.000
_cell.angle_alpha   90.00
_cell.angle_beta   90.00
_cell.angle_gamma   90.00
#
_symmetry.space_group_name_H-M   'P 1'
#
loop_
_entity.id
_entity.type
_entity.pdbx_description
1 polymer ?
#
loop_
_entity_poly.entity_id
_entity_poly.type
_entity_poly.pdbx_seq_one_letter_code
_entity_poly.pdbx_strand_id
1 'polypeptide(L)'
;MRRRRTTIVIIQFSPKLNKRFWVNANNFLITCYSEQLIIYRKQFMGLKMNDNLKLVVDGPFSIPDPDTEFQKTDSKQFSISILGLDSTSRAQFRRHMRKTSNLLHRLGSVVFEAYNKVGDNSAVNMLPILADELSETEQLPIFDEDGDVNLNKILPSKTPLNPDTIQWIWNYLPPEYKTMYNDDVMHTTRGLFHYPPDNFQNGFSKPPATFYYRPYYNHLYSQLSNWWRKCLDGELLAEVFIDSWFRFERIFSKIPHFGFNFLARSE
;
A
#
# COMPACT_ATOMS: atom_id res chain seq x y z
N MET A 1 15.99 -15.28 -18.08
CA MET A 1 15.44 -14.32 -17.08
C MET A 1 16.47 -13.24 -16.76
N ARG A 2 16.33 -12.03 -17.34
CA ARG A 2 17.13 -10.87 -16.93
C ARG A 2 16.51 -10.31 -15.64
N ARG A 3 17.10 -10.59 -14.47
CA ARG A 3 16.82 -9.83 -13.23
C ARG A 3 17.13 -8.37 -13.53
N ARG A 4 16.10 -7.54 -13.79
CA ARG A 4 16.30 -6.10 -13.95
C ARG A 4 16.74 -5.56 -12.59
N ARG A 5 17.89 -4.90 -12.56
CA ARG A 5 18.50 -4.34 -11.36
C ARG A 5 17.59 -3.23 -10.83
N THR A 6 17.10 -3.36 -9.61
CA THR A 6 16.65 -2.20 -8.84
C THR A 6 17.83 -1.22 -8.79
N THR A 7 17.64 -0.01 -9.31
CA THR A 7 18.68 1.02 -9.23
C THR A 7 18.77 1.47 -7.78
N ILE A 8 19.78 1.00 -7.07
CA ILE A 8 20.10 1.44 -5.71
C ILE A 8 20.98 2.67 -5.85
N VAL A 9 20.48 3.82 -5.38
CA VAL A 9 21.26 5.05 -5.28
C VAL A 9 21.82 5.13 -3.86
N ILE A 10 23.14 5.11 -3.73
CA ILE A 10 23.84 5.29 -2.45
C ILE A 10 24.36 6.71 -2.41
N ILE A 11 23.97 7.46 -1.39
CA ILE A 11 24.49 8.81 -1.14
C ILE A 11 25.07 8.86 0.26
N GLN A 12 26.31 9.31 0.36
CA GLN A 12 26.91 9.70 1.62
C GLN A 12 26.61 11.18 1.87
N PHE A 13 26.12 11.48 3.07
CA PHE A 13 25.77 12.83 3.48
C PHE A 13 26.13 13.00 4.95
N SER A 14 26.67 14.17 5.28
CA SER A 14 26.95 14.56 6.67
C SER A 14 25.86 15.50 7.15
N PRO A 15 24.93 15.05 8.01
CA PRO A 15 23.89 15.91 8.55
C PRO A 15 24.49 17.04 9.38
N LYS A 16 23.96 18.25 9.21
CA LYS A 16 24.30 19.39 10.07
C LYS A 16 23.80 19.10 11.49
N LEU A 17 24.68 19.27 12.48
CA LEU A 17 24.34 19.06 13.89
C LEU A 17 23.11 19.90 14.29
N ASN A 18 22.16 19.27 14.99
CA ASN A 18 20.91 19.90 15.44
C ASN A 18 20.05 20.52 14.33
N LYS A 19 20.23 20.09 13.07
CA LYS A 19 19.37 20.47 11.95
C LYS A 19 18.57 19.28 11.46
N ARG A 20 17.32 19.53 11.14
CA ARG A 20 16.44 18.54 10.51
C ARG A 20 16.72 18.47 9.01
N PHE A 21 16.51 17.30 8.46
CA PHE A 21 16.48 17.04 7.03
C PHE A 21 15.37 16.04 6.74
N TRP A 22 15.02 15.91 5.47
CA TRP A 22 14.14 14.85 5.00
C TRP A 22 14.66 14.25 3.70
N VAL A 23 14.17 13.07 3.36
CA VAL A 23 14.62 12.28 2.21
C VAL A 23 13.53 12.23 1.16
N ASN A 24 13.83 12.74 -0.03
CA ASN A 24 12.94 12.78 -1.20
C ASN A 24 13.00 11.45 -1.97
N ALA A 25 12.56 10.36 -1.34
CA ALA A 25 12.51 9.02 -1.94
C ALA A 25 11.34 8.20 -1.40
N ASN A 26 10.83 7.27 -2.21
CA ASN A 26 9.72 6.39 -1.82
C ASN A 26 10.17 5.29 -0.85
N ASN A 27 11.28 4.61 -1.14
CA ASN A 27 11.83 3.56 -0.29
C ASN A 27 13.30 3.89 -0.04
N PHE A 28 13.71 4.00 1.22
CA PHE A 28 15.11 4.28 1.55
C PHE A 28 15.53 3.64 2.87
N LEU A 29 16.83 3.45 3.02
CA LEU A 29 17.49 2.95 4.21
C LEU A 29 18.44 4.02 4.72
N ILE A 30 18.33 4.40 5.98
CA ILE A 30 19.32 5.25 6.64
C ILE A 30 20.25 4.33 7.43
N THR A 31 21.55 4.47 7.18
CA THR A 31 22.60 3.83 7.98
C THR A 31 23.51 4.93 8.52
N CYS A 32 23.65 5.02 9.83
CA CYS A 32 24.57 5.95 10.49
C CYS A 32 25.80 5.21 10.99
N TYR A 33 26.95 5.87 10.87
CA TYR A 33 28.24 5.34 11.25
C TYR A 33 28.86 6.22 12.34
N SER A 34 29.46 5.59 13.35
CA SER A 34 30.47 6.20 14.21
C SER A 34 31.80 5.58 13.85
N GLU A 35 32.67 6.35 13.19
CA GLU A 35 33.88 5.84 12.56
C GLU A 35 33.56 4.71 11.56
N GLN A 36 33.90 3.46 11.87
CA GLN A 36 33.62 2.29 11.04
C GLN A 36 32.43 1.45 11.55
N LEU A 37 31.88 1.77 12.72
CA LEU A 37 30.79 1.01 13.34
C LEU A 37 29.43 1.55 12.91
N ILE A 38 28.54 0.64 12.49
CA ILE A 38 27.13 0.98 12.25
C ILE A 38 26.44 1.15 13.61
N ILE A 39 26.03 2.37 13.92
CA ILE A 39 25.33 2.69 15.18
C ILE A 39 23.81 2.76 15.03
N TYR A 40 23.32 2.92 13.80
CA TYR A 40 21.90 2.97 13.50
C TYR A 40 21.65 2.52 12.07
N ARG A 41 20.59 1.73 11.87
CA ARG A 41 20.17 1.29 10.55
C ARG A 41 18.66 1.06 10.54
N LYS A 42 17.92 1.81 9.72
CA LYS A 42 16.46 1.68 9.63
C LYS A 42 15.94 2.04 8.24
N GLN A 43 14.99 1.25 7.76
CA GLN A 43 14.27 1.42 6.50
C GLN A 43 13.03 2.28 6.71
N PHE A 44 12.63 3.02 5.66
CA PHE A 44 11.53 3.97 5.72
C PHE A 44 10.66 3.90 4.46
N MET A 45 9.36 4.03 4.68
CA MET A 45 8.37 4.38 3.66
C MET A 45 8.34 5.91 3.57
N GLY A 46 8.96 6.45 2.52
CA GLY A 46 8.98 7.87 2.22
C GLY A 46 8.04 8.25 1.10
N LEU A 47 8.06 9.54 0.77
CA LEU A 47 7.24 10.12 -0.29
C LEU A 47 8.16 11.01 -1.13
N LYS A 48 8.48 10.57 -2.34
CA LYS A 48 9.15 11.41 -3.32
C LYS A 48 8.18 12.49 -3.79
N MET A 49 8.47 13.72 -3.38
CA MET A 49 7.62 14.89 -3.61
C MET A 49 7.78 15.45 -5.02
N ASN A 50 9.02 15.53 -5.51
CA ASN A 50 9.34 16.15 -6.79
C ASN A 50 10.65 15.60 -7.35
N ASP A 51 10.72 15.32 -8.65
CA ASP A 51 11.92 14.81 -9.32
C ASP A 51 13.08 15.81 -9.35
N ASN A 52 12.78 17.11 -9.28
CA ASN A 52 13.77 18.19 -9.29
C ASN A 52 14.40 18.45 -7.92
N LEU A 53 13.84 17.89 -6.84
CA LEU A 53 14.39 18.05 -5.50
C LEU A 53 15.56 17.08 -5.27
N LYS A 54 16.58 17.55 -4.55
CA LYS A 54 17.71 16.72 -4.11
C LYS A 54 17.20 15.52 -3.28
N LEU A 55 17.94 14.41 -3.31
CA LEU A 55 17.59 13.23 -2.50
C LEU A 55 17.51 13.56 -1.01
N VAL A 56 18.46 14.34 -0.50
CA VAL A 56 18.46 14.85 0.87
C VAL A 56 18.18 16.35 0.81
N VAL A 57 17.15 16.77 1.54
CA VAL A 57 16.71 18.16 1.59
C VAL A 57 16.89 18.67 3.02
N ASP A 58 17.70 19.72 3.17
CA ASP A 58 17.88 20.40 4.44
C ASP A 58 16.59 21.11 4.86
N GLY A 59 16.25 21.04 6.15
CA GLY A 59 15.10 21.70 6.73
C GLY A 59 14.06 20.73 7.30
N PRO A 60 13.11 21.25 8.09
CA PRO A 60 12.00 20.45 8.59
C PRO A 60 11.08 20.04 7.42
N PHE A 61 10.48 18.87 7.52
CA PHE A 61 9.33 18.48 6.73
C PHE A 61 8.10 18.47 7.63
N SER A 62 7.05 19.20 7.23
CA SER A 62 5.78 19.25 7.96
C SER A 62 4.70 18.56 7.14
N ILE A 63 3.96 17.66 7.78
CA ILE A 63 2.77 17.06 7.19
C ILE A 63 1.66 18.14 7.25
N PRO A 64 1.10 18.59 6.11
CA PRO A 64 0.10 19.67 6.07
C PRO A 64 -1.10 19.33 6.94
N ASP A 65 -1.63 20.25 7.74
CA ASP A 65 -2.89 20.04 8.48
C ASP A 65 -4.11 19.96 7.55
N PRO A 66 -5.13 19.15 7.90
CA PRO A 66 -6.36 19.11 7.14
C PRO A 66 -6.99 20.49 7.18
N ASP A 67 -7.60 20.89 6.08
CA ASP A 67 -8.40 22.11 6.08
C ASP A 67 -9.53 21.96 7.09
N THR A 68 -9.71 22.99 7.91
CA THR A 68 -10.81 23.04 8.89
C THR A 68 -12.16 23.34 8.23
N GLU A 69 -12.14 23.79 6.98
CA GLU A 69 -13.33 24.17 6.22
C GLU A 69 -13.44 23.34 4.95
N PHE A 70 -14.63 22.75 4.74
CA PHE A 70 -14.94 22.06 3.51
C PHE A 70 -15.19 23.09 2.40
N GLN A 71 -14.22 23.27 1.50
CA GLN A 71 -14.41 24.09 0.32
C GLN A 71 -15.15 23.28 -0.73
N LYS A 72 -16.42 23.63 -0.98
CA LYS A 72 -17.11 23.16 -2.19
C LYS A 72 -16.36 23.71 -3.40
N THR A 73 -15.81 22.82 -4.20
CA THR A 73 -15.15 23.17 -5.45
C THR A 73 -16.06 22.80 -6.61
N ASP A 74 -16.07 23.59 -7.67
CA ASP A 74 -16.71 23.22 -8.94
C ASP A 74 -15.89 22.19 -9.75
N SER A 75 -14.73 21.77 -9.22
CA SER A 75 -13.92 20.72 -9.83
C SER A 75 -14.66 19.39 -9.77
N LYS A 76 -14.62 18.67 -10.90
CA LYS A 76 -15.08 17.28 -10.99
C LYS A 76 -14.01 16.28 -10.54
N GLN A 77 -12.80 16.73 -10.20
CA GLN A 77 -11.75 15.86 -9.68
C GLN A 77 -12.05 15.51 -8.22
N PHE A 78 -11.81 14.24 -7.86
CA PHE A 78 -12.01 13.72 -6.52
C PHE A 78 -10.82 12.83 -6.15
N SER A 79 -10.57 12.66 -4.87
CA SER A 79 -9.58 11.70 -4.40
C SER A 79 -10.27 10.45 -3.87
N ILE A 80 -9.65 9.30 -4.05
CA ILE A 80 -10.16 8.01 -3.58
C ILE A 80 -9.17 7.47 -2.55
N SER A 81 -9.67 7.11 -1.38
CA SER A 81 -8.88 6.46 -0.33
C SER A 81 -9.56 5.19 0.14
N ILE A 82 -8.84 4.08 0.05
CA ILE A 82 -9.29 2.73 0.42
C ILE A 82 -8.34 2.19 1.49
N LEU A 83 -8.87 2.00 2.69
CA LEU A 83 -8.18 1.31 3.78
C LEU A 83 -8.80 -0.08 3.97
N GLY A 84 -8.08 -1.11 3.55
CA GLY A 84 -8.42 -2.51 3.79
C GLY A 84 -7.91 -2.98 5.14
N LEU A 85 -8.78 -3.65 5.91
CA LEU A 85 -8.45 -4.30 7.17
C LEU A 85 -8.65 -5.79 7.01
N ASP A 86 -7.56 -6.55 7.00
CA ASP A 86 -7.64 -7.99 6.85
C ASP A 86 -8.25 -8.66 8.09
N SER A 87 -8.90 -9.80 7.87
CA SER A 87 -9.43 -10.68 8.91
C SER A 87 -10.33 -9.96 9.95
N THR A 88 -11.02 -8.90 9.52
CA THR A 88 -11.88 -8.09 10.39
C THR A 88 -13.36 -8.29 10.05
N SER A 89 -14.14 -8.83 11.01
CA SER A 89 -15.59 -8.94 10.84
C SER A 89 -16.31 -7.62 11.15
N ARG A 90 -17.51 -7.41 10.56
CA ARG A 90 -18.38 -6.27 10.89
C ARG A 90 -18.62 -6.15 12.41
N ALA A 91 -18.84 -7.27 13.09
CA ALA A 91 -19.06 -7.30 14.53
C ALA A 91 -17.80 -6.91 15.34
N GLN A 92 -16.60 -7.28 14.89
CA GLN A 92 -15.36 -6.88 15.52
C GLN A 92 -15.09 -5.39 15.32
N PHE A 93 -15.28 -4.87 14.10
CA PHE A 93 -15.10 -3.46 13.77
C PHE A 93 -16.00 -2.57 14.65
N ARG A 94 -17.29 -2.91 14.77
CA ARG A 94 -18.24 -2.17 15.61
C ARG A 94 -17.87 -2.19 17.10
N ARG A 95 -17.27 -3.27 17.61
CA ARG A 95 -16.90 -3.40 19.03
C ARG A 95 -15.60 -2.68 19.37
N HIS A 96 -14.57 -2.79 18.52
CA HIS A 96 -13.22 -2.34 18.85
C HIS A 96 -12.85 -1.00 18.20
N MET A 97 -13.54 -0.59 17.13
CA MET A 97 -13.29 0.69 16.43
C MET A 97 -14.45 1.67 16.59
N ARG A 98 -15.01 1.77 17.80
CA ARG A 98 -16.18 2.62 18.11
C ARG A 98 -15.97 4.09 17.75
N LYS A 99 -14.78 4.63 18.02
CA LYS A 99 -14.44 6.02 17.68
C LYS A 99 -14.48 6.24 16.17
N THR A 100 -13.92 5.31 15.39
CA THR A 100 -13.95 5.32 13.93
C THR A 100 -15.37 5.21 13.39
N SER A 101 -16.16 4.26 13.90
CA SER A 101 -17.56 4.09 13.49
C SER A 101 -18.40 5.34 13.76
N ASN A 102 -18.24 5.96 14.94
CA ASN A 102 -18.94 7.21 15.27
C ASN A 102 -18.48 8.39 14.40
N LEU A 103 -17.20 8.44 14.02
CA LEU A 103 -16.70 9.45 13.10
C LEU A 103 -17.29 9.27 11.71
N LEU A 104 -17.21 8.07 11.13
CA LEU A 104 -17.76 7.76 9.81
C LEU A 104 -19.26 8.09 9.73
N HIS A 105 -20.03 7.71 10.75
CA HIS A 105 -21.46 8.08 10.85
C HIS A 105 -21.67 9.61 10.84
N ARG A 106 -20.87 10.37 11.59
CA ARG A 106 -20.95 11.85 11.61
C ARG A 106 -20.54 12.48 10.28
N LEU A 107 -19.66 11.84 9.52
CA LEU A 107 -19.26 12.27 8.18
C LEU A 107 -20.29 11.89 7.10
N GLY A 108 -21.37 11.21 7.46
CA GLY A 108 -22.40 10.79 6.50
C GLY A 108 -22.00 9.59 5.64
N SER A 109 -21.07 8.74 6.12
CA SER A 109 -20.67 7.53 5.39
C SER A 109 -21.85 6.57 5.19
N VAL A 110 -21.88 5.88 4.06
CA VAL A 110 -22.85 4.81 3.78
C VAL A 110 -22.26 3.47 4.19
N VAL A 111 -23.04 2.67 4.94
CA VAL A 111 -22.70 1.29 5.27
C VAL A 111 -23.45 0.35 4.32
N PHE A 112 -22.72 -0.49 3.61
CA PHE A 112 -23.31 -1.52 2.74
C PHE A 112 -23.69 -2.75 3.57
N GLU A 113 -24.91 -2.77 4.12
CA GLU A 113 -25.34 -3.78 5.10
C GLU A 113 -25.46 -5.21 4.55
N ALA A 114 -25.63 -5.36 3.23
CA ALA A 114 -25.72 -6.65 2.54
C ALA A 114 -24.52 -6.93 1.63
N TYR A 115 -23.40 -6.22 1.81
CA TYR A 115 -22.19 -6.49 1.05
C TYR A 115 -21.59 -7.83 1.49
N ASN A 116 -21.46 -8.75 0.54
CA ASN A 116 -20.86 -10.05 0.74
C ASN A 116 -19.46 -10.10 0.12
N LYS A 117 -18.54 -10.76 0.81
CA LYS A 117 -17.24 -11.11 0.26
C LYS A 117 -17.43 -12.22 -0.78
N VAL A 118 -16.57 -12.23 -1.80
CA VAL A 118 -16.56 -13.24 -2.87
C VAL A 118 -16.02 -14.57 -2.38
N GLY A 119 -14.95 -14.56 -1.59
CA GLY A 119 -14.29 -15.78 -1.12
C GLY A 119 -13.58 -15.57 0.21
N ASP A 120 -12.86 -16.59 0.67
CA ASP A 120 -12.16 -16.53 1.95
C ASP A 120 -10.85 -15.74 1.89
N ASN A 121 -10.15 -15.81 0.76
CA ASN A 121 -8.86 -15.15 0.59
C ASN A 121 -9.00 -13.66 0.23
N SER A 122 -8.11 -12.84 0.78
CA SER A 122 -8.11 -11.39 0.60
C SER A 122 -7.97 -10.96 -0.88
N ALA A 123 -7.11 -11.63 -1.64
CA ALA A 123 -6.87 -11.32 -3.05
C ALA A 123 -8.14 -11.44 -3.92
N VAL A 124 -8.90 -12.52 -3.73
CA VAL A 124 -10.17 -12.81 -4.45
C VAL A 124 -11.22 -11.75 -4.17
N ASN A 125 -11.21 -11.18 -2.96
CA ASN A 125 -12.16 -10.14 -2.57
C ASN A 125 -11.75 -8.75 -3.08
N MET A 126 -10.44 -8.47 -3.16
CA MET A 126 -9.95 -7.14 -3.55
C MET A 126 -9.83 -6.97 -5.06
N LEU A 127 -9.58 -8.04 -5.82
CA LEU A 127 -9.49 -7.98 -7.29
C LEU A 127 -10.75 -7.36 -7.93
N PRO A 128 -11.99 -7.82 -7.62
CA PRO A 128 -13.20 -7.23 -8.21
C PRO A 128 -13.48 -5.78 -7.82
N ILE A 129 -12.82 -5.27 -6.78
CA ILE A 129 -12.94 -3.86 -6.35
C ILE A 129 -11.95 -2.97 -7.11
N LEU A 130 -10.76 -3.50 -7.40
CA LEU A 130 -9.60 -2.70 -7.81
C LEU A 130 -9.18 -2.91 -9.26
N ALA A 131 -9.62 -3.98 -9.91
CA ALA A 131 -9.17 -4.35 -11.24
C ALA A 131 -10.34 -4.69 -12.16
N ASP A 132 -10.11 -4.52 -13.46
CA ASP A 132 -10.96 -5.10 -14.48
C ASP A 132 -10.83 -6.63 -14.49
N GLU A 133 -11.71 -7.26 -15.28
CA GLU A 133 -11.64 -8.67 -15.59
C GLU A 133 -10.24 -9.07 -16.11
N LEU A 134 -9.71 -10.18 -15.59
CA LEU A 134 -8.38 -10.64 -15.92
C LEU A 134 -8.36 -11.30 -17.30
N SER A 135 -7.41 -10.92 -18.15
CA SER A 135 -7.28 -11.47 -19.50
C SER A 135 -7.09 -12.99 -19.52
N GLU A 136 -6.44 -13.54 -18.49
CA GLU A 136 -6.14 -14.95 -18.33
C GLU A 136 -7.39 -15.81 -18.05
N THR A 137 -8.50 -15.17 -17.66
CA THR A 137 -9.72 -15.85 -17.19
C THR A 137 -11.00 -15.33 -17.84
N GLU A 138 -10.89 -14.42 -18.81
CA GLU A 138 -12.02 -13.82 -19.54
C GLU A 138 -12.99 -14.87 -20.10
N GLN A 139 -12.44 -15.96 -20.64
CA GLN A 139 -13.21 -17.06 -21.25
C GLN A 139 -13.94 -17.95 -20.23
N LEU A 140 -13.62 -17.85 -18.94
CA LEU A 140 -14.26 -18.68 -17.92
C LEU A 140 -15.66 -18.16 -17.61
N PRO A 141 -16.64 -19.04 -17.33
CA PRO A 141 -17.98 -18.61 -16.95
C PRO A 141 -17.97 -17.92 -15.58
N ILE A 142 -18.90 -16.96 -15.39
CA ILE A 142 -19.08 -16.25 -14.11
C ILE A 142 -19.52 -17.20 -13.00
N PHE A 143 -20.36 -18.18 -13.33
CA PHE A 143 -20.83 -19.19 -12.40
C PHE A 143 -20.16 -20.53 -12.66
N ASP A 144 -19.93 -21.31 -11.62
CA ASP A 144 -19.50 -22.70 -11.72
C ASP A 144 -20.68 -23.65 -11.96
N GLU A 145 -20.42 -24.95 -11.94
CA GLU A 145 -21.42 -26.00 -12.21
C GLU A 145 -22.52 -26.06 -11.13
N ASP A 146 -22.23 -25.59 -9.91
CA ASP A 146 -23.16 -25.54 -8.79
C ASP A 146 -23.98 -24.23 -8.77
N GLY A 147 -23.67 -23.29 -9.67
CA GLY A 147 -24.31 -21.98 -9.77
C GLY A 147 -23.70 -20.92 -8.85
N ASP A 148 -22.59 -21.22 -8.19
CA ASP A 148 -21.85 -20.30 -7.34
C ASP A 148 -20.88 -19.44 -8.16
N VAL A 149 -20.37 -18.36 -7.57
CA VAL A 149 -19.37 -17.50 -8.24
C VAL A 149 -18.10 -18.30 -8.50
N ASN A 150 -17.72 -18.43 -9.77
CA ASN A 150 -16.53 -19.15 -10.18
C ASN A 150 -15.27 -18.41 -9.72
N LEU A 151 -14.68 -18.85 -8.61
CA LEU A 151 -13.47 -18.24 -8.07
C LEU A 151 -12.29 -18.27 -9.05
N ASN A 152 -12.23 -19.25 -9.96
CA ASN A 152 -11.17 -19.30 -10.97
C ASN A 152 -11.30 -18.21 -12.02
N LYS A 153 -12.50 -17.63 -12.20
CA LYS A 153 -12.68 -16.44 -13.06
C LYS A 153 -12.03 -15.21 -12.42
N ILE A 154 -12.09 -15.09 -11.10
CA ILE A 154 -11.61 -13.91 -10.36
C ILE A 154 -10.14 -14.04 -10.01
N LEU A 155 -9.71 -15.21 -9.53
CA LEU A 155 -8.33 -15.51 -9.21
C LEU A 155 -8.01 -16.95 -9.65
N PRO A 156 -7.35 -17.16 -10.79
CA PRO A 156 -7.13 -18.48 -11.33
C PRO A 156 -6.20 -19.30 -10.42
N SER A 157 -6.59 -20.54 -10.10
CA SER A 157 -5.79 -21.48 -9.28
C SER A 157 -4.77 -22.29 -10.08
N LYS A 158 -4.98 -22.45 -11.38
CA LYS A 158 -4.17 -23.32 -12.27
C LYS A 158 -3.45 -22.55 -13.37
N THR A 159 -3.70 -21.25 -13.49
CA THR A 159 -3.10 -20.38 -14.50
C THR A 159 -2.32 -19.27 -13.79
N PRO A 160 -0.98 -19.21 -13.92
CA PRO A 160 -0.19 -18.16 -13.31
C PRO A 160 -0.55 -16.78 -13.88
N LEU A 161 -1.11 -15.92 -13.04
CA LEU A 161 -1.48 -14.55 -13.36
C LEU A 161 -0.23 -13.68 -13.55
N ASN A 162 -0.21 -12.89 -14.61
CA ASN A 162 0.81 -11.85 -14.77
C ASN A 162 0.34 -10.56 -14.08
N PRO A 163 0.93 -10.16 -12.94
CA PRO A 163 0.48 -8.94 -12.24
C PRO A 163 0.71 -7.65 -13.06
N ASP A 164 1.57 -7.69 -14.08
CA ASP A 164 1.81 -6.53 -14.96
C ASP A 164 0.73 -6.32 -16.02
N THR A 165 -0.12 -7.33 -16.32
CA THR A 165 -1.22 -7.19 -17.29
C THR A 165 -2.52 -6.70 -16.64
N ILE A 166 -2.62 -6.76 -15.32
CA ILE A 166 -3.81 -6.36 -14.57
C ILE A 166 -4.10 -4.88 -14.81
N GLN A 167 -5.31 -4.58 -15.31
CA GLN A 167 -5.80 -3.22 -15.46
C GLN A 167 -6.43 -2.77 -14.15
N TRP A 168 -5.68 -2.01 -13.37
CA TRP A 168 -6.15 -1.46 -12.10
C TRP A 168 -7.02 -0.23 -12.32
N ILE A 169 -7.98 0.04 -11.44
CA ILE A 169 -8.86 1.21 -11.51
C ILE A 169 -8.07 2.52 -11.59
N TRP A 170 -6.91 2.59 -10.93
CA TRP A 170 -6.06 3.77 -10.97
C TRP A 170 -5.27 3.95 -12.26
N ASN A 171 -5.20 2.94 -13.14
CA ASN A 171 -4.63 3.09 -14.49
C ASN A 171 -5.49 3.98 -15.38
N TYR A 172 -6.79 4.11 -15.07
CA TYR A 172 -7.75 4.94 -15.80
C TYR A 172 -7.84 6.37 -15.27
N LEU A 173 -7.16 6.67 -14.17
CA LEU A 173 -7.13 8.02 -13.62
C LEU A 173 -6.22 8.94 -14.44
N PRO A 174 -6.54 10.24 -14.54
CA PRO A 174 -5.68 11.22 -15.19
C PRO A 174 -4.24 11.21 -14.64
N PRO A 175 -3.23 11.53 -15.47
CA PRO A 175 -1.81 11.41 -15.09
C PRO A 175 -1.38 12.33 -13.94
N GLU A 176 -2.16 13.37 -13.61
CA GLU A 176 -1.93 14.21 -12.44
C GLU A 176 -2.22 13.50 -11.11
N TYR A 177 -2.97 12.39 -11.11
CA TYR A 177 -3.30 11.66 -9.90
C TYR A 177 -2.06 11.03 -9.28
N LYS A 178 -1.85 11.30 -7.99
CA LYS A 178 -0.86 10.54 -7.20
C LYS A 178 -1.47 9.22 -6.77
N THR A 179 -0.80 8.12 -7.07
CA THR A 179 -1.32 6.76 -6.79
C THR A 179 -0.44 6.05 -5.77
N MET A 180 -1.05 5.42 -4.76
CA MET A 180 -0.37 4.59 -3.79
C MET A 180 -0.99 3.20 -3.73
N TYR A 181 -0.14 2.19 -3.77
CA TYR A 181 -0.48 0.79 -3.51
C TYR A 181 0.44 0.28 -2.40
N ASN A 182 -0.15 -0.09 -1.25
CA ASN A 182 0.58 -0.53 -0.09
C ASN A 182 -0.11 -1.74 0.56
N ASP A 183 0.63 -2.84 0.72
CA ASP A 183 0.13 -4.09 1.31
C ASP A 183 1.16 -4.70 2.27
N ASP A 184 0.77 -4.88 3.55
CA ASP A 184 1.65 -5.46 4.57
C ASP A 184 1.41 -6.96 4.77
N VAL A 185 1.63 -7.76 3.73
CA VAL A 185 1.41 -9.23 3.80
C VAL A 185 2.62 -9.97 4.38
N MET A 186 3.14 -9.46 5.50
CA MET A 186 4.05 -10.07 6.50
C MET A 186 5.07 -11.15 6.07
N HIS A 187 5.55 -11.13 4.83
CA HIS A 187 6.37 -12.19 4.25
C HIS A 187 7.12 -11.69 3.01
N THR A 188 8.34 -12.15 2.79
CA THR A 188 9.17 -11.77 1.61
C THR A 188 8.70 -12.36 0.28
N THR A 189 8.02 -13.50 0.29
CA THR A 189 7.52 -14.17 -0.92
C THR A 189 6.01 -14.05 -1.16
N ARG A 190 5.26 -13.34 -0.30
CA ARG A 190 3.80 -13.18 -0.40
C ARG A 190 3.36 -11.73 -0.26
N GLY A 191 2.26 -11.39 -0.94
CA GLY A 191 1.64 -10.07 -1.06
C GLY A 191 0.24 -10.24 -1.57
N LEU A 192 -0.57 -9.18 -1.47
CA LEU A 192 -2.00 -9.25 -1.73
C LEU A 192 -2.29 -9.74 -3.15
N PHE A 193 -1.49 -9.27 -4.13
CA PHE A 193 -1.57 -9.68 -5.54
C PHE A 193 -0.28 -10.35 -6.03
N HIS A 194 0.35 -11.15 -5.17
CA HIS A 194 1.44 -12.04 -5.58
C HIS A 194 1.49 -13.35 -4.79
N TYR A 195 0.33 -13.78 -4.26
CA TYR A 195 0.14 -14.99 -3.48
C TYR A 195 -1.14 -15.72 -3.91
N PRO A 196 -1.13 -17.06 -4.03
CA PRO A 196 0.00 -17.97 -3.85
C PRO A 196 0.94 -18.05 -5.09
N PRO A 197 2.19 -18.57 -4.94
CA PRO A 197 3.17 -18.63 -6.04
C PRO A 197 2.73 -19.46 -7.25
N ASP A 198 1.80 -20.40 -7.06
CA ASP A 198 1.24 -21.20 -8.16
C ASP A 198 0.24 -20.37 -9.01
N ASN A 199 -0.34 -19.32 -8.42
CA ASN A 199 -1.34 -18.46 -9.05
C ASN A 199 -0.75 -17.17 -9.61
N PHE A 200 0.46 -16.77 -9.21
CA PHE A 200 1.08 -15.52 -9.64
C PHE A 200 2.48 -15.76 -10.19
N GLN A 201 2.82 -15.05 -11.26
CA GLN A 201 4.22 -14.90 -11.68
C GLN A 201 5.03 -14.15 -10.59
N ASN A 202 6.32 -13.89 -10.80
CA ASN A 202 7.29 -13.39 -9.80
C ASN A 202 7.02 -11.97 -9.20
N GLY A 203 5.76 -11.51 -9.13
CA GLY A 203 5.35 -10.17 -8.74
C GLY A 203 5.46 -9.16 -9.89
N PHE A 204 5.11 -7.90 -9.60
CA PHE A 204 5.16 -6.82 -10.58
C PHE A 204 6.59 -6.55 -11.07
N SER A 205 6.79 -6.42 -12.39
CA SER A 205 8.09 -6.06 -12.96
C SER A 205 8.40 -4.57 -12.87
N LYS A 206 7.38 -3.73 -12.68
CA LYS A 206 7.47 -2.30 -12.40
C LYS A 206 6.52 -1.96 -11.24
N PRO A 207 6.78 -0.88 -10.47
CA PRO A 207 5.83 -0.40 -9.48
C PRO A 207 4.44 -0.20 -10.11
N PRO A 208 3.35 -0.80 -9.57
CA PRO A 208 2.01 -0.67 -10.13
C PRO A 208 1.35 0.68 -9.82
N ALA A 209 1.96 1.47 -8.92
CA ALA A 209 1.51 2.80 -8.52
C ALA A 209 2.72 3.72 -8.31
N THR A 210 2.48 5.03 -8.22
CA THR A 210 3.53 6.05 -7.98
C THR A 210 4.29 5.76 -6.69
N PHE A 211 3.57 5.41 -5.63
CA PHE A 211 4.10 4.99 -4.34
C PHE A 211 3.80 3.51 -4.13
N TYR A 212 4.86 2.71 -4.04
CA TYR A 212 4.80 1.27 -3.85
C TYR A 212 5.89 0.84 -2.86
N TYR A 213 5.49 0.20 -1.77
CA TYR A 213 6.36 -0.06 -0.61
C TYR A 213 6.76 -1.52 -0.43
N ARG A 214 6.53 -2.39 -1.42
CA ARG A 214 7.02 -3.76 -1.37
C ARG A 214 8.53 -3.89 -1.10
N PRO A 215 9.42 -3.03 -1.64
CA PRO A 215 10.84 -3.06 -1.28
C PRO A 215 11.10 -2.84 0.21
N TYR A 216 10.33 -1.96 0.87
CA TYR A 216 10.39 -1.73 2.32
C TYR A 216 10.05 -3.02 3.09
N TYR A 217 8.92 -3.67 2.78
CA TYR A 217 8.52 -4.91 3.46
C TYR A 217 9.47 -6.07 3.19
N ASN A 218 9.98 -6.20 1.95
CA ASN A 218 10.96 -7.22 1.64
C ASN A 218 12.23 -7.05 2.48
N HIS A 219 12.71 -5.82 2.67
CA HIS A 219 13.83 -5.56 3.57
C HIS A 219 13.48 -5.92 5.02
N LEU A 220 12.37 -5.38 5.54
CA LEU A 220 11.89 -5.63 6.89
C LEU A 220 11.77 -7.13 7.19
N TYR A 221 11.00 -7.86 6.39
CA TYR A 221 10.76 -9.28 6.64
C TYR A 221 11.97 -10.16 6.35
N SER A 222 12.89 -9.75 5.48
CA SER A 222 14.18 -10.44 5.36
C SER A 222 15.01 -10.36 6.66
N GLN A 223 15.02 -9.21 7.33
CA GLN A 223 15.72 -9.04 8.61
C GLN A 223 15.04 -9.83 9.74
N LEU A 224 13.71 -9.98 9.65
CA LEU A 224 12.93 -10.77 10.59
C LEU A 224 12.90 -12.26 10.23
N SER A 225 13.57 -12.70 9.16
CA SER A 225 13.47 -14.08 8.66
C SER A 225 12.02 -14.55 8.46
N ASN A 226 11.15 -13.66 7.98
CA ASN A 226 9.70 -13.82 7.85
C ASN A 226 8.96 -14.13 9.17
N TRP A 227 9.59 -13.96 10.33
CA TRP A 227 8.92 -14.12 11.62
C TRP A 227 8.09 -12.89 11.93
N TRP A 228 6.83 -13.15 12.28
CA TRP A 228 5.90 -12.13 12.71
C TRP A 228 6.39 -11.45 14.01
N ARG A 229 6.23 -10.12 14.07
CA ARG A 229 6.44 -9.32 15.27
C ARG A 229 5.37 -8.25 15.38
N LYS A 230 4.91 -7.98 16.61
CA LYS A 230 4.03 -6.83 16.88
C LYS A 230 4.82 -5.52 16.86
N CYS A 231 5.97 -5.52 17.53
CA CYS A 231 6.79 -4.34 17.70
C CYS A 231 8.22 -4.58 17.18
N LEU A 232 8.81 -3.52 16.62
CA LEU A 232 10.21 -3.50 16.19
C LEU A 232 10.81 -2.15 16.59
N ASP A 233 11.99 -2.16 17.21
CA ASP A 233 12.73 -0.96 17.63
C ASP A 233 11.89 0.04 18.46
N GLY A 234 10.99 -0.48 19.30
CA GLY A 234 10.12 0.31 20.16
C GLY A 234 8.84 0.84 19.50
N GLU A 235 8.59 0.55 18.23
CA GLU A 235 7.39 0.98 17.49
C GLU A 235 6.46 -0.21 17.21
N LEU A 236 5.15 0.03 17.24
CA LEU A 236 4.15 -0.93 16.77
C LEU A 236 4.18 -0.95 15.23
N LEU A 237 4.42 -2.12 14.60
CA LEU A 237 4.53 -2.19 13.14
C LEU A 237 3.26 -1.72 12.42
N ALA A 238 2.09 -2.01 12.99
CA ALA A 238 0.81 -1.54 12.46
C ALA A 238 0.69 0.00 12.47
N GLU A 239 1.32 0.71 13.41
CA GLU A 239 1.34 2.17 13.41
C GLU A 239 2.21 2.70 12.28
N VAL A 240 3.39 2.11 12.06
CA VAL A 240 4.27 2.48 10.95
C VAL A 240 3.57 2.28 9.60
N PHE A 241 2.80 1.19 9.48
CA PHE A 241 1.97 0.91 8.31
C PHE A 241 0.87 1.97 8.10
N ILE A 242 0.03 2.21 9.10
CA ILE A 242 -1.09 3.16 9.00
C ILE A 242 -0.57 4.59 8.79
N ASP A 243 0.55 4.94 9.42
CA ASP A 243 1.20 6.25 9.28
C ASP A 243 1.61 6.54 7.83
N SER A 244 2.05 5.53 7.06
CA SER A 244 2.37 5.74 5.63
C SER A 244 1.16 6.23 4.83
N TRP A 245 -0.02 5.64 5.06
CA TRP A 245 -1.26 6.05 4.44
C TRP A 245 -1.72 7.41 4.94
N PHE A 246 -1.70 7.63 6.25
CA PHE A 246 -2.04 8.93 6.83
C PHE A 246 -1.18 10.07 6.24
N ARG A 247 0.13 9.87 6.12
CA ARG A 247 1.03 10.84 5.50
C ARG A 247 0.69 11.08 4.04
N PHE A 248 0.46 10.03 3.25
CA PHE A 248 0.08 10.14 1.85
C PHE A 248 -1.18 11.01 1.66
N GLU A 249 -2.26 10.70 2.37
CA GLU A 249 -3.53 11.42 2.31
C GLU A 249 -3.38 12.90 2.68
N ARG A 250 -2.59 13.19 3.72
CA ARG A 250 -2.35 14.56 4.20
C ARG A 250 -1.50 15.38 3.23
N ILE A 251 -0.43 14.79 2.73
CA ILE A 251 0.55 15.47 1.86
C ILE A 251 -0.04 15.78 0.49
N PHE A 252 -0.86 14.88 -0.05
CA PHE A 252 -1.50 15.06 -1.35
C PHE A 252 -2.94 15.56 -1.24
N SER A 253 -3.38 16.04 -0.07
CA SER A 253 -4.75 16.55 0.15
C SER A 253 -5.21 17.63 -0.84
N LYS A 254 -4.27 18.37 -1.44
CA LYS A 254 -4.54 19.44 -2.43
C LYS A 254 -4.40 19.01 -3.89
N ILE A 255 -4.05 17.74 -4.14
CA ILE A 255 -3.82 17.19 -5.47
C ILE A 255 -4.73 15.95 -5.59
N PRO A 256 -5.39 15.71 -6.72
CA PRO A 256 -6.14 14.47 -6.89
C PRO A 256 -5.24 13.25 -6.64
N HIS A 257 -5.74 12.28 -5.88
CA HIS A 257 -4.98 11.08 -5.54
C HIS A 257 -5.84 9.84 -5.36
N PHE A 258 -5.19 8.69 -5.49
CA PHE A 258 -5.74 7.37 -5.22
C PHE A 258 -4.84 6.66 -4.21
N GLY A 259 -5.32 6.43 -3.00
CA GLY A 259 -4.61 5.70 -1.96
C GLY A 259 -5.26 4.34 -1.71
N PHE A 260 -4.53 3.24 -1.97
CA PHE A 260 -4.91 1.92 -1.49
C PHE A 260 -3.92 1.41 -0.46
N ASN A 261 -4.42 1.12 0.75
CA ASN A 261 -3.63 0.59 1.84
C ASN A 261 -4.30 -0.63 2.46
N PHE A 262 -3.64 -1.79 2.42
CA PHE A 262 -4.16 -3.07 2.91
C PHE A 262 -3.37 -3.57 4.12
N LEU A 263 -3.95 -3.39 5.31
CA LEU A 263 -3.37 -3.85 6.55
C LEU A 263 -3.65 -5.35 6.71
N ALA A 264 -2.68 -6.19 6.31
CA ALA A 264 -2.77 -7.61 6.57
C ALA A 264 -2.35 -7.91 8.00
N ARG A 265 -3.23 -8.55 8.75
CA ARG A 265 -2.90 -9.19 10.02
C ARG A 265 -2.97 -10.68 9.78
N SER A 266 -1.91 -11.27 9.23
CA SER A 266 -1.80 -12.71 9.20
C SER A 266 -1.36 -13.17 10.60
N GLU A 267 -2.31 -13.71 11.36
CA GLU A 267 -2.01 -14.58 12.50
C GLU A 267 -1.52 -15.95 12.02
#